data_AF-A0A3L7WWY3-F1
#
_entry.id   AF-A0A3L7WWY3-F1
#
_cell.length_a   1.000
_cell.length_b   1.000
_cell.length_c   1.000
_cell.angle_alpha   90.00
_cell.angle_beta   90.00
_cell.angle_gamma   90.00
#
_symmetry.space_group_name_H-M   'P 1'
#
loop_
_entity.id
_entity.type
_entity.pdbx_description
1 polymer ?
#
loop_
_entity_poly.entity_id
_entity_poly.type
_entity_poly.pdbx_seq_one_letter_code
_entity_poly.pdbx_strand_id
1 'polypeptide(L)' 'MMPAQALGTVGDRALRLSPNAGAAADAVDHSFEDVVIDINNLSLWYGKAKAIEGVTMRIPRKQVTALIGPSG' A
#
# COMPACT_ATOMS: atom_id res chain seq x y z
N MET A 1 27.54 35.73 -37.95
CA MET A 1 26.55 34.68 -38.27
C MET A 1 26.80 33.53 -37.28
N MET A 2 25.82 33.24 -36.42
CA MET A 2 25.90 32.36 -35.24
C MET A 2 25.64 30.88 -35.59
N PRO A 3 26.08 29.91 -34.78
CA PRO A 3 25.31 28.70 -34.53
C PRO A 3 24.69 28.73 -33.11
N ALA A 4 23.39 28.48 -33.05
CA ALA A 4 22.57 28.46 -31.85
C ALA A 4 22.92 27.27 -30.94
N GLN A 5 22.93 27.50 -29.63
CA GLN A 5 22.94 26.47 -28.60
C GLN A 5 21.56 25.82 -28.51
N ALA A 6 21.51 24.49 -28.43
CA ALA A 6 20.31 23.74 -28.09
C ALA A 6 20.62 22.62 -27.09
N LEU A 7 19.83 22.65 -26.03
CA LEU A 7 19.63 21.70 -24.92
C LEU A 7 19.42 20.25 -25.39
N GLY A 8 19.91 19.29 -24.61
CA GLY A 8 19.52 17.88 -24.77
C GLY A 8 20.30 16.91 -23.91
N THR A 9 20.04 16.88 -22.59
CA THR A 9 20.40 15.72 -21.75
C THR A 9 19.45 14.58 -22.11
N VAL A 10 19.95 13.62 -22.87
CA VAL A 10 19.22 12.44 -23.34
C VAL A 10 19.89 11.19 -22.79
N GLY A 11 19.09 10.33 -22.16
CA GLY A 11 19.44 8.96 -21.78
C GLY A 11 19.38 8.77 -20.28
N ASP A 12 18.23 8.42 -19.72
CA ASP A 12 17.97 7.01 -19.37
C ASP A 12 16.50 6.71 -18.97
N ARG A 13 15.53 7.33 -19.64
CA ARG A 13 14.11 6.91 -19.54
C ARG A 13 13.85 5.66 -20.39
N ALA A 14 14.42 4.53 -19.99
CA ALA A 14 14.10 3.24 -20.57
C ALA A 14 12.67 2.82 -20.17
N LEU A 15 11.76 3.03 -21.10
CA LEU A 15 10.48 2.35 -21.28
C LEU A 15 10.41 0.96 -20.62
N ARG A 16 9.49 0.81 -19.67
CA ARG A 16 8.71 -0.42 -19.49
C ARG A 16 7.24 -0.08 -19.65
N LEU A 17 6.86 0.31 -20.87
CA LEU A 17 5.48 0.25 -21.33
C LEU A 17 5.27 -1.12 -21.97
N SER A 18 4.49 -1.98 -21.33
CA SER A 18 3.45 -2.68 -22.06
C SER A 18 2.11 -2.27 -21.45
N PRO A 19 1.25 -1.60 -22.23
CA PRO A 19 -0.02 -1.07 -21.80
C PRO A 19 -1.04 -2.20 -21.77
N ASN A 20 -1.68 -2.44 -20.63
CA ASN A 20 -2.99 -3.05 -20.67
C ASN A 20 -4.00 -1.91 -20.69
N ALA A 21 -4.61 -1.71 -21.86
CA ALA A 21 -5.66 -0.74 -22.10
C ALA A 21 -6.95 -1.26 -21.44
N GLY A 22 -7.23 -0.77 -20.24
CA GLY A 22 -8.47 -1.01 -19.50
C GLY A 22 -8.23 -1.01 -17.99
N ALA A 23 -8.77 0.00 -17.30
CA ALA A 23 -8.68 0.23 -15.84
C ALA A 23 -7.39 0.88 -15.30
N ALA A 24 -6.93 1.96 -15.94
CA ALA A 24 -5.99 2.92 -15.33
C ALA A 24 -6.76 4.07 -14.65
N ALA A 25 -7.58 3.74 -13.67
CA ALA A 25 -8.13 4.69 -12.71
C ALA A 25 -8.05 4.03 -11.33
N ASP A 26 -7.33 4.68 -10.41
CA ASP A 26 -7.38 4.42 -8.97
C ASP A 26 -6.56 3.25 -8.39
N ALA A 27 -5.35 3.01 -8.90
CA ALA A 27 -4.34 2.31 -8.09
C ALA A 27 -3.77 3.30 -7.04
N VAL A 28 -4.58 3.62 -6.03
CA VAL A 28 -4.12 4.35 -4.85
C VAL A 28 -3.13 3.44 -4.13
N ASP A 29 -1.86 3.85 -4.10
CA ASP A 29 -0.87 3.22 -3.24
C ASP A 29 -1.31 3.42 -1.79
N HIS A 30 -1.85 2.38 -1.15
CA HIS A 30 -2.24 2.39 0.26
C HIS A 30 -1.05 2.06 1.16
N SER A 31 0.11 2.67 0.88
CA SER A 31 1.24 2.63 1.78
C SER A 31 0.91 3.45 3.02
N PHE A 32 0.78 2.77 4.17
CA PHE A 32 0.52 3.43 5.45
C PHE A 32 1.80 4.08 5.96
N GLU A 33 1.99 5.37 5.69
CA GLU A 33 3.23 6.10 6.02
C GLU A 33 3.42 6.35 7.53
N ASP A 34 2.33 6.43 8.31
CA ASP A 34 2.36 6.71 9.76
C ASP A 34 1.55 5.67 10.54
N VAL A 35 2.03 4.41 10.55
CA VAL A 35 1.44 3.33 11.33
C VAL A 35 1.72 3.56 12.82
N VAL A 36 0.68 3.62 13.63
CA VAL A 36 0.79 3.77 15.10
C VAL A 36 0.57 2.48 15.86
N ILE A 37 -0.18 1.54 15.27
CA ILE A 37 -0.36 0.20 15.83
C ILE A 37 -0.06 -0.79 14.73
N ASP A 38 0.93 -1.65 14.98
CA ASP A 38 1.31 -2.75 14.10
C ASP A 38 1.05 -4.08 14.82
N ILE A 39 0.12 -4.86 14.28
CA ILE A 39 -0.28 -6.16 14.79
C ILE A 39 0.31 -7.20 13.85
N ASN A 40 1.17 -8.07 14.38
CA ASN A 40 1.84 -9.10 13.61
C ASN A 40 1.48 -10.50 14.12
N ASN A 41 0.85 -11.31 13.27
CA ASN A 41 0.49 -12.70 13.54
C ASN A 41 -0.23 -12.92 14.90
N LEU A 42 -1.14 -12.02 15.26
CA LEU A 42 -1.88 -12.08 16.52
C LEU A 42 -2.78 -13.32 16.55
N SER A 43 -2.57 -14.17 17.55
CA SER A 43 -3.45 -15.28 17.84
C SER A 43 -3.92 -15.20 19.29
N LEU A 44 -5.20 -15.46 19.53
CA LEU A 44 -5.83 -15.37 20.85
C LEU A 44 -6.62 -16.64 21.14
N TRP A 45 -6.52 -17.15 22.36
CA TRP A 45 -7.22 -18.35 22.82
C TRP A 45 -8.07 -18.06 24.05
N TYR A 46 -9.27 -18.62 24.08
CA TYR A 46 -10.11 -18.73 25.27
C TYR A 46 -10.13 -20.19 25.72
N GLY A 47 -9.32 -20.51 26.72
CA GLY A 47 -9.12 -21.88 27.17
C GLY A 47 -8.55 -22.76 26.05
N LYS A 48 -9.35 -23.70 25.56
CA LYS A 48 -8.98 -24.60 24.45
C LYS A 48 -9.37 -24.08 23.07
N ALA A 49 -10.27 -23.08 23.00
CA ALA A 49 -10.75 -22.53 21.75
C ALA A 49 -9.81 -21.41 21.28
N LYS A 50 -9.45 -21.41 20.00
CA LYS A 50 -8.71 -20.32 19.36
C LYS A 50 -9.73 -19.36 18.74
N ALA A 51 -9.75 -18.11 19.20
CA ALA A 51 -10.74 -17.12 18.77
C ALA A 51 -10.17 -16.11 17.76
N ILE A 52 -8.87 -15.87 17.79
CA ILE A 52 -8.19 -15.06 16.78
C ILE A 52 -7.05 -15.90 16.21
N GLU A 53 -6.96 -15.98 14.88
CA GLU A 53 -5.98 -16.80 14.19
C GLU A 53 -5.08 -15.97 13.28
N GLY A 54 -3.86 -15.69 13.75
CA GLY A 54 -2.79 -15.13 12.92
C GLY A 54 -3.09 -13.79 12.25
N VAL A 55 -3.87 -12.93 12.91
CA VAL A 55 -4.26 -11.63 12.35
C VAL A 55 -3.05 -10.72 12.26
N THR A 56 -2.76 -10.21 11.06
CA THR A 56 -1.74 -9.20 10.81
C THR A 56 -2.43 -7.97 10.25
N MET A 57 -2.32 -6.84 10.93
CA MET A 57 -2.95 -5.59 10.50
C MET A 57 -2.21 -4.36 11.01
N ARG A 58 -2.35 -3.24 10.28
CA ARG A 58 -1.74 -1.96 10.61
C ARG A 58 -2.83 -0.91 10.78
N ILE A 59 -2.73 -0.10 11.83
CA ILE A 59 -3.64 1.01 12.10
C ILE A 59 -2.82 2.32 12.01
N PRO A 60 -3.12 3.19 11.04
CA PRO A 60 -2.45 4.48 10.88
C PRO A 60 -2.88 5.51 11.92
N ARG A 61 -2.03 6.52 12.12
CA ARG A 61 -2.34 7.68 12.95
C ARG A 61 -3.58 8.40 12.43
N LYS A 62 -4.44 8.89 13.34
CA LYS A 62 -5.63 9.70 13.03
C LYS A 62 -6.63 9.01 12.09
N GLN A 63 -6.54 7.70 11.92
CA GLN A 63 -7.49 6.93 11.14
C GLN A 63 -8.53 6.29 12.05
N VAL A 64 -9.80 6.40 11.68
CA VAL A 64 -10.88 5.63 12.31
C VAL A 64 -10.88 4.24 11.71
N THR A 65 -10.65 3.23 12.54
CA THR A 65 -10.67 1.81 12.13
C THR A 65 -11.78 1.11 12.89
N ALA A 66 -12.74 0.57 12.15
CA ALA A 66 -13.81 -0.26 12.71
C ALA A 66 -13.45 -1.74 12.55
N LEU A 67 -13.57 -2.51 13.63
CA LEU A 67 -13.50 -3.97 13.60
C LEU A 67 -14.94 -4.50 13.58
N ILE A 68 -15.33 -5.16 12.49
CA ILE A 68 -16.69 -5.66 12.28
C ILE A 68 -16.65 -7.18 12.18
N GLY A 69 -17.54 -7.85 12.90
CA GLY A 69 -17.70 -9.30 12.84
C GLY A 69 -19.07 -9.74 13.36
N PRO A 70 -19.49 -10.99 13.08
CA PRO A 70 -20.64 -11.59 13.74
C PRO A 70 -20.42 -11.64 15.26
N SER A 71 -21.49 -11.76 16.04
CA SER A 71 -21.35 -12.12 17.46
C SER A 71 -20.64 -13.47 17.51
N GLY A 72 -19.47 -13.50 18.15
CA GLY A 72 -18.54 -14.65 18.17
C GLY A 72 -19.19 -15.98 18.49
#